data_AF-A0A528AG74-F1
#
_entry.id   AF-A0A528AG74-F1
#
_cell.length_a   1.000
_cell.length_b   1.000
_cell.length_c   1.000
_cell.angle_alpha   90.00
_cell.angle_beta   90.00
_cell.angle_gamma   90.00
#
_symmetry.space_group_name_H-M   'P 1'
#
loop_
_entity.id
_entity.type
_entity.pdbx_description
1 polymer ?
#
loop_
_entity_poly.entity_id
_entity_poly.type
_entity_poly.pdbx_seq_one_letter_code
_entity_poly.pdbx_strand_id
1 'polypeptide(L)'
;MLEVRMKLRDVARAFISKKSRGVAWYKVSQKKADKYGFYVYSSHMVWKDQPFFRKALQRVKDISGIPDPRAFVLQSCLRSIERIDGDVAECGVRQGRSTIFMLMSDLRPRHYHLFDSFAGLSEPTAEDRKRNGRMPWKSGDLSTDESVARENISGFGNTTFHVGWIPDT
;
A
#
# COMPACT_ATOMS: atom_id res chain seq x y z
N MET A 1 3.68 6.30 -31.06
CA MET A 1 2.32 5.91 -30.62
C MET A 1 2.25 4.38 -30.67
N LEU A 2 2.37 3.68 -29.54
CA LEU A 2 2.37 2.20 -29.53
C LEU A 2 0.97 1.70 -29.16
N GLU A 3 0.35 1.00 -30.11
CA GLU A 3 -1.04 0.52 -30.08
C GLU A 3 -1.20 -0.59 -29.02
N VAL A 4 -1.93 -0.31 -27.93
CA VAL A 4 -2.31 -1.35 -26.96
C VAL A 4 -3.52 -2.08 -27.53
N ARG A 5 -3.27 -3.16 -28.29
CA ARG A 5 -4.33 -4.00 -28.86
C ARG A 5 -5.13 -4.69 -27.75
N MET A 6 -6.46 -4.51 -27.77
CA MET A 6 -7.38 -5.32 -26.99
C MET A 6 -7.21 -6.79 -27.36
N LYS A 7 -7.10 -7.67 -26.35
CA LYS A 7 -7.10 -9.12 -26.61
C LYS A 7 -8.48 -9.51 -27.15
N LEU A 8 -8.54 -10.48 -28.07
CA LEU A 8 -9.78 -10.97 -28.69
C LEU A 8 -10.89 -11.25 -27.66
N ARG A 9 -10.52 -11.83 -26.52
CA ARG A 9 -11.43 -12.10 -25.38
C ARG A 9 -12.06 -10.87 -24.75
N ASP A 10 -11.34 -9.75 -24.71
CA ASP A 10 -11.80 -8.50 -24.12
C ASP A 10 -12.67 -7.73 -25.14
N VAL A 11 -12.39 -7.89 -26.45
CA VAL A 11 -13.28 -7.46 -27.56
C VAL A 11 -14.59 -8.21 -27.47
N ALA A 12 -14.57 -9.55 -27.42
CA ALA A 12 -15.77 -10.37 -27.30
C ALA A 12 -16.60 -9.97 -26.06
N ARG A 13 -15.97 -9.77 -24.89
CA ARG A 13 -16.66 -9.27 -23.68
C ARG A 13 -17.27 -7.88 -23.85
N ALA A 14 -16.70 -7.02 -24.66
CA ALA A 14 -17.23 -5.67 -24.90
C ALA A 14 -18.57 -5.65 -25.65
N PHE A 15 -18.91 -6.73 -26.37
CA PHE A 15 -20.16 -6.85 -27.12
C PHE A 15 -21.26 -7.66 -26.41
N ILE A 16 -20.98 -8.24 -25.22
CA ILE A 16 -21.95 -9.10 -24.50
C ILE A 16 -22.99 -8.28 -23.72
N SER A 17 -22.56 -7.24 -22.99
CA SER A 17 -23.48 -6.39 -22.22
C SER A 17 -22.83 -5.05 -21.87
N LYS A 18 -23.62 -4.04 -21.49
CA LYS A 18 -23.12 -2.75 -20.99
C LYS A 18 -22.16 -2.92 -19.80
N LYS A 19 -22.45 -3.87 -18.91
CA LYS A 19 -21.59 -4.23 -17.76
C LYS A 19 -20.28 -4.90 -18.22
N SER A 20 -20.37 -5.85 -19.14
CA SER A 20 -19.20 -6.57 -19.69
C SER A 20 -18.27 -5.64 -20.49
N ARG A 21 -18.83 -4.64 -21.16
CA ARG A 21 -18.11 -3.55 -21.85
C ARG A 21 -17.35 -2.65 -20.90
N GLY A 22 -17.95 -2.26 -19.78
CA GLY A 22 -17.25 -1.48 -18.74
C GLY A 22 -16.01 -2.22 -18.19
N VAL A 23 -16.14 -3.53 -17.94
CA VAL A 23 -15.02 -4.37 -17.45
C VAL A 23 -13.91 -4.51 -18.49
N ALA A 24 -14.26 -4.67 -19.77
CA ALA A 24 -13.28 -4.76 -20.85
C ALA A 24 -12.47 -3.46 -20.99
N TRP A 25 -13.14 -2.31 -21.01
CA TRP A 25 -12.49 -1.01 -21.06
C TRP A 25 -11.67 -0.69 -19.82
N TYR A 26 -12.16 -1.04 -18.62
CA TYR A 26 -11.37 -0.96 -17.40
C TYR A 26 -10.03 -1.70 -17.51
N LYS A 27 -10.04 -2.94 -18.02
CA LYS A 27 -8.81 -3.74 -18.18
C LYS A 27 -7.82 -3.15 -19.18
N VAL A 28 -8.33 -2.56 -20.26
CA VAL A 28 -7.50 -1.87 -21.26
C VAL A 28 -6.90 -0.61 -20.67
N SER A 29 -7.73 0.21 -20.02
CA SER A 29 -7.30 1.44 -19.35
C SER A 29 -6.30 1.16 -18.25
N GLN A 30 -6.53 0.15 -17.40
CA GLN A 30 -5.61 -0.25 -16.34
C GLN A 30 -4.26 -0.69 -16.91
N LYS A 31 -4.22 -1.55 -17.94
CA LYS A 31 -2.96 -1.95 -18.58
C LYS A 31 -2.18 -0.78 -19.17
N LYS A 32 -2.90 0.19 -19.75
CA LYS A 32 -2.27 1.40 -20.28
C LYS A 32 -1.74 2.26 -19.13
N ALA A 33 -2.51 2.43 -18.07
CA ALA A 33 -2.15 3.18 -16.89
C ALA A 33 -0.93 2.58 -16.15
N ASP A 34 -0.90 1.25 -15.98
CA ASP A 34 0.21 0.51 -15.36
C ASP A 34 1.55 0.81 -16.04
N LYS A 35 1.55 0.93 -17.38
CA LYS A 35 2.75 1.28 -18.17
C LYS A 35 3.36 2.63 -17.77
N TYR A 36 2.53 3.54 -17.27
CA TYR A 36 2.90 4.88 -16.85
C TYR A 36 2.87 5.04 -15.32
N GLY A 37 2.77 3.95 -14.56
CA GLY A 37 2.72 3.98 -13.10
C GLY A 37 1.39 4.48 -12.51
N PHE A 38 0.33 4.55 -13.30
CA PHE A 38 -0.99 4.98 -12.85
C PHE A 38 -1.89 3.78 -12.53
N TYR A 39 -2.74 3.92 -11.52
CA TYR A 39 -3.81 2.98 -11.22
C TYR A 39 -5.17 3.57 -11.57
N VAL A 40 -6.01 2.82 -12.30
CA VAL A 40 -7.35 3.26 -12.67
C VAL A 40 -8.31 2.80 -11.58
N TYR A 41 -8.90 3.74 -10.85
CA TYR A 41 -9.98 3.46 -9.91
C TYR A 41 -11.32 3.46 -10.64
N SER A 42 -12.20 2.51 -10.30
CA SER A 42 -13.59 2.51 -10.77
C SER A 42 -14.36 3.69 -10.18
N SER A 43 -15.29 4.26 -10.94
CA SER A 43 -16.08 5.43 -10.51
C SER A 43 -16.88 5.23 -9.22
N HIS A 44 -17.27 3.99 -8.89
CA HIS A 44 -17.99 3.67 -7.65
C HIS A 44 -17.10 3.60 -6.41
N MET A 45 -15.78 3.79 -6.53
CA MET A 45 -14.86 3.83 -5.39
C MET A 45 -14.92 5.20 -4.72
N VAL A 46 -15.95 5.40 -3.89
CA VAL A 46 -16.18 6.63 -3.12
C VAL A 46 -15.20 6.80 -1.95
N TRP A 47 -14.41 5.76 -1.62
CA TRP A 47 -13.47 5.80 -0.52
C TRP A 47 -12.37 6.86 -0.69
N LYS A 48 -11.97 7.15 -1.94
CA LYS A 48 -11.00 8.20 -2.28
C LYS A 48 -11.49 9.60 -1.89
N ASP A 49 -12.81 9.74 -1.72
CA ASP A 49 -13.46 11.00 -1.42
C ASP A 49 -13.63 11.23 0.10
N GLN A 50 -13.28 10.23 0.91
CA GLN A 50 -13.37 10.32 2.36
C GLN A 50 -12.40 11.38 2.92
N PRO A 51 -12.85 12.30 3.79
CA PRO A 51 -12.01 13.39 4.30
C PRO A 51 -10.73 12.91 4.99
N PHE A 52 -10.83 11.86 5.83
CA PHE A 52 -9.68 11.30 6.55
C PHE A 52 -8.63 10.70 5.60
N PHE A 53 -9.08 10.08 4.50
CA PHE A 53 -8.20 9.51 3.49
C PHE A 53 -7.49 10.62 2.71
N ARG A 54 -8.23 11.64 2.23
CA ARG A 54 -7.66 12.77 1.48
C ARG A 54 -6.63 13.55 2.28
N LYS A 55 -6.90 13.80 3.57
CA LYS A 55 -5.97 14.49 4.47
C LYS A 55 -4.64 13.74 4.60
N ALA A 56 -4.71 12.41 4.78
CA ALA A 56 -3.52 11.57 4.83
C ALA A 56 -2.80 11.51 3.48
N LEU A 57 -3.54 11.36 2.37
CA LEU A 57 -2.97 11.31 1.02
C LEU A 57 -2.14 12.57 0.70
N GLN A 58 -2.63 13.75 1.09
CA GLN A 58 -1.89 15.01 0.92
C GLN A 58 -0.57 15.02 1.69
N ARG A 59 -0.54 14.44 2.89
CA ARG A 59 0.66 14.39 3.76
C ARG A 59 1.74 13.46 3.21
N VAL A 60 1.34 12.39 2.51
CA VAL A 60 2.25 11.33 2.03
C VAL A 60 2.54 11.39 0.52
N LYS A 61 2.22 12.51 -0.14
CA LYS A 61 2.28 12.64 -1.61
C LYS A 61 3.63 12.21 -2.22
N ASP A 62 4.73 12.49 -1.51
CA ASP A 62 6.11 12.21 -1.97
C ASP A 62 6.74 11.00 -1.25
N ILE A 63 5.95 10.24 -0.47
CA ILE A 63 6.42 9.10 0.31
C ILE A 63 6.03 7.81 -0.40
N SER A 64 7.03 7.02 -0.78
CA SER A 64 6.79 5.75 -1.46
C SER A 64 6.31 4.67 -0.48
N GLY A 65 5.39 3.80 -0.90
CA GLY A 65 4.87 2.74 -0.03
C GLY A 65 3.72 1.96 -0.64
N ILE A 66 2.84 1.43 0.21
CA ILE A 66 1.71 0.62 -0.24
C ILE A 66 0.73 1.41 -1.13
N PRO A 67 0.02 0.74 -2.06
CA PRO A 67 -1.02 1.37 -2.87
C PRO A 67 -2.16 1.94 -2.02
N ASP A 68 -2.75 3.04 -2.46
CA ASP A 68 -3.83 3.77 -1.78
C ASP A 68 -5.00 2.90 -1.32
N PRO A 69 -5.50 1.90 -2.07
CA PRO A 69 -6.58 1.04 -1.58
C PRO A 69 -6.18 0.24 -0.33
N ARG A 70 -4.92 -0.19 -0.23
CA ARG A 70 -4.43 -0.91 0.94
C ARG A 70 -4.33 0.03 2.15
N ALA A 71 -3.85 1.25 1.91
CA ALA A 71 -3.83 2.28 2.94
C ALA A 71 -5.24 2.59 3.46
N PHE A 72 -6.22 2.73 2.57
CA PHE A 72 -7.62 2.94 2.95
C PHE A 72 -8.20 1.78 3.77
N VAL A 73 -7.84 0.54 3.44
CA VAL A 73 -8.24 -0.64 4.24
C VAL A 73 -7.67 -0.54 5.66
N LEU A 74 -6.38 -0.22 5.82
CA LEU A 74 -5.76 -0.04 7.15
C LEU A 74 -6.46 1.05 7.97
N GLN A 75 -6.76 2.19 7.35
CA GLN A 75 -7.53 3.26 8.00
C GLN A 75 -8.92 2.79 8.43
N SER A 76 -9.61 2.07 7.55
CA SER A 76 -10.96 1.56 7.83
C SER A 76 -10.97 0.54 8.97
N CYS A 77 -9.97 -0.35 9.00
CA CYS A 77 -9.77 -1.31 10.08
C CYS A 77 -9.56 -0.60 11.42
N LEU A 78 -8.62 0.35 11.50
CA LEU A 78 -8.35 1.11 12.73
C LEU A 78 -9.58 1.84 13.27
N ARG A 79 -10.29 2.52 12.38
CA ARG A 79 -11.53 3.22 12.73
C ARG A 79 -12.62 2.27 13.22
N SER A 80 -12.68 1.05 12.68
CA SER A 80 -13.68 0.04 13.08
C SER A 80 -13.39 -0.58 14.45
N ILE A 81 -12.13 -0.56 14.89
CA ILE A 81 -11.71 -1.09 16.19
C ILE A 81 -11.56 0.00 17.25
N GLU A 82 -12.16 1.18 17.07
CA GLU A 82 -12.05 2.33 17.98
C GLU A 82 -12.20 1.92 19.46
N ARG A 83 -13.19 1.07 19.75
CA ARG A 83 -13.55 0.62 21.12
C ARG A 83 -12.76 -0.58 21.66
N ILE A 84 -11.77 -1.08 20.94
CA ILE A 84 -10.99 -2.26 21.34
C ILE A 84 -9.66 -1.84 21.96
N ASP A 85 -9.39 -2.18 23.21
CA ASP A 85 -8.12 -1.83 23.87
C ASP A 85 -6.88 -2.49 23.25
N GLY A 86 -5.70 -1.94 23.57
CA GLY A 86 -4.39 -2.37 23.05
C GLY A 86 -3.75 -1.37 22.08
N ASP A 87 -2.48 -1.55 21.76
CA ASP A 87 -1.71 -0.67 20.86
C ASP A 87 -1.67 -1.18 19.42
N VAL A 88 -1.00 -0.45 18.53
CA VAL A 88 -0.83 -0.83 17.12
C VAL A 88 0.61 -1.22 16.86
N ALA A 89 0.84 -2.36 16.23
CA ALA A 89 2.16 -2.77 15.73
C ALA A 89 2.16 -2.80 14.20
N GLU A 90 3.14 -2.15 13.58
CA GLU A 90 3.43 -2.28 12.14
C GLU A 90 4.77 -2.97 11.95
N CYS A 91 4.76 -4.08 11.23
CA CYS A 91 5.95 -4.86 10.87
C CYS A 91 6.29 -4.59 9.40
N GLY A 92 7.36 -3.85 9.15
CA GLY A 92 7.71 -3.31 7.83
C GLY A 92 7.14 -1.90 7.61
N VAL A 93 7.82 -0.91 8.17
CA VAL A 93 7.49 0.53 8.15
C VAL A 93 8.00 1.20 6.87
N ARG A 94 9.18 0.81 6.40
CA ARG A 94 9.90 1.42 5.28
C ARG A 94 10.00 2.94 5.43
N GLN A 95 9.34 3.73 4.58
CA GLN A 95 9.36 5.20 4.65
C GLN A 95 8.20 5.79 5.47
N GLY A 96 7.35 4.96 6.07
CA GLY A 96 6.26 5.38 6.96
C GLY A 96 4.95 5.77 6.27
N ARG A 97 4.76 5.47 4.97
CA ARG A 97 3.53 5.84 4.24
C ARG A 97 2.27 5.30 4.92
N SER A 98 2.22 3.99 5.15
CA SER A 98 1.10 3.31 5.79
C SER A 98 0.91 3.77 7.23
N THR A 99 2.00 3.92 7.97
CA THR A 99 2.01 4.45 9.33
C THR A 99 1.31 5.80 9.43
N ILE A 100 1.63 6.74 8.53
CA ILE A 100 0.99 8.07 8.51
C ILE A 100 -0.50 7.97 8.18
N PHE A 101 -0.88 7.12 7.22
CA PHE A 101 -2.31 6.88 6.94
C PHE A 101 -3.03 6.39 8.19
N MET A 102 -2.45 5.43 8.90
CA MET A 102 -2.99 4.85 10.13
C MET A 102 -3.12 5.91 11.24
N LEU A 103 -2.02 6.57 11.61
CA LEU A 103 -1.96 7.60 12.67
C LEU A 103 -2.95 8.75 12.43
N MET A 104 -3.13 9.19 11.18
CA MET A 104 -4.06 10.28 10.86
C MET A 104 -5.54 9.86 10.85
N SER A 105 -5.83 8.55 10.86
CA SER A 105 -7.19 8.01 10.80
C SER A 105 -7.68 7.42 12.10
N ASP A 106 -6.75 7.12 13.01
CA ASP A 106 -7.07 6.54 14.31
C ASP A 106 -7.90 7.54 15.12
N LEU A 107 -8.98 7.05 15.71
CA LEU A 107 -9.95 7.88 16.43
C LEU A 107 -9.63 8.00 17.93
N ARG A 108 -8.47 7.48 18.33
CA ARG A 108 -8.08 7.20 19.71
C ARG A 108 -6.56 7.37 19.86
N PRO A 109 -6.08 7.80 21.04
CA PRO A 109 -4.66 7.99 21.29
C PRO A 109 -3.97 6.65 21.62
N ARG A 110 -3.73 5.83 20.60
CA ARG A 110 -2.97 4.56 20.71
C ARG A 110 -1.48 4.82 20.69
N HIS A 111 -0.69 3.93 21.27
CA HIS A 111 0.74 3.89 20.96
C HIS A 111 1.00 3.05 19.70
N TYR A 112 1.97 3.46 18.89
CA TYR A 112 2.37 2.75 17.68
C TYR A 112 3.78 2.20 17.81
N HIS A 113 3.90 0.88 17.72
CA HIS A 113 5.16 0.15 17.68
C HIS A 113 5.54 -0.11 16.22
N LEU A 114 6.66 0.46 15.79
CA LEU A 114 7.09 0.51 14.41
C LEU A 114 8.33 -0.36 14.23
N PHE A 115 8.15 -1.61 13.78
CA PHE A 115 9.22 -2.58 13.61
C PHE A 115 9.73 -2.56 12.17
N ASP A 116 11.03 -2.33 11.99
CA ASP A 116 11.67 -2.45 10.68
C ASP A 116 13.19 -2.63 10.85
N SER A 117 13.81 -3.38 9.95
CA SER A 117 15.26 -3.50 9.92
C SER A 117 15.93 -2.30 9.25
N PHE A 118 15.19 -1.57 8.41
CA PHE A 118 15.64 -0.54 7.46
C PHE A 118 16.65 -1.03 6.40
N ALA A 119 17.26 -2.20 6.63
CA ALA A 119 18.11 -2.93 5.71
C ALA A 119 17.34 -3.56 4.53
N GLY A 120 16.01 -3.45 4.48
CA GLY A 120 15.17 -4.03 3.43
C GLY A 120 14.84 -5.50 3.71
N LEU A 121 14.52 -6.25 2.65
CA LEU A 121 14.24 -7.69 2.76
C LEU A 121 15.51 -8.47 3.11
N SER A 122 15.37 -9.51 3.93
CA SER A 122 16.45 -10.46 4.23
C SER A 122 16.83 -11.29 3.01
N GLU A 123 17.93 -12.05 3.11
CA GLU A 123 18.27 -13.03 2.07
C GLU A 123 17.12 -14.05 1.95
N PRO A 124 16.51 -14.21 0.76
CA PRO A 124 15.42 -15.14 0.57
C PRO A 124 15.89 -16.59 0.76
N THR A 125 15.03 -17.40 1.36
CA THR A 125 15.26 -18.83 1.52
C THR A 125 14.63 -19.63 0.38
N ALA A 126 14.81 -20.96 0.39
CA ALA A 126 14.16 -21.83 -0.58
C ALA A 126 12.62 -21.75 -0.52
N GLU A 127 12.05 -21.47 0.66
CA GLU A 127 10.60 -21.37 0.89
C GLU A 127 9.98 -20.11 0.26
N ASP A 128 10.78 -19.08 0.02
CA ASP A 128 10.34 -17.83 -0.63
C ASP A 128 10.18 -17.97 -2.15
N ARG A 129 10.54 -19.14 -2.70
CA ARG A 129 10.46 -19.42 -4.13
C ARG A 129 9.02 -19.58 -4.58
N LYS A 130 8.64 -18.84 -5.63
CA LYS A 130 7.33 -19.04 -6.27
C LYS A 130 7.23 -20.44 -6.87
N ARG A 131 6.00 -20.96 -6.99
CA ARG A 131 5.70 -22.26 -7.64
C ARG A 131 6.30 -22.42 -9.05
N ASN A 132 6.57 -21.33 -9.76
CA ASN A 132 7.21 -21.33 -11.08
C ASN A 132 8.74 -21.24 -11.03
N GLY A 133 9.36 -21.48 -9.87
CA GLY A 133 10.80 -21.48 -9.65
C GLY A 133 11.44 -20.10 -9.48
N ARG A 134 10.71 -19.00 -9.69
CA ARG A 134 11.26 -17.64 -9.65
C ARG A 134 11.47 -17.14 -8.23
N MET A 135 12.62 -16.51 -7.99
CA MET A 135 12.88 -15.65 -6.84
C MET A 135 12.62 -14.19 -7.23
N PRO A 136 11.50 -13.58 -6.80
CA PRO A 136 11.16 -12.21 -7.19
C PRO A 136 11.95 -11.14 -6.44
N TRP A 137 12.49 -11.47 -5.28
CA TRP A 137 13.15 -10.56 -4.36
C TRP A 137 14.56 -11.05 -4.07
N LYS A 138 15.42 -10.12 -3.69
CA LYS A 138 16.78 -10.37 -3.17
C LYS A 138 16.99 -9.55 -1.90
N SER A 139 18.03 -9.89 -1.16
CA SER A 139 18.45 -9.12 0.01
C SER A 139 18.64 -7.64 -0.33
N GLY A 140 18.20 -6.76 0.58
CA GLY A 140 18.28 -5.31 0.44
C GLY A 140 17.20 -4.68 -0.44
N ASP A 141 16.37 -5.46 -1.13
CA ASP A 141 15.20 -4.92 -1.83
C ASP A 141 14.31 -4.18 -0.81
N LEU A 142 13.78 -3.03 -1.22
CA LEU A 142 12.95 -2.13 -0.38
C LEU A 142 13.67 -1.44 0.79
N SER A 143 14.99 -1.57 0.91
CA SER A 143 15.78 -0.83 1.90
C SER A 143 15.58 0.69 1.81
N THR A 144 15.74 1.35 2.95
CA THR A 144 15.64 2.81 3.08
C THR A 144 16.37 3.26 4.34
N ASP A 145 16.88 4.48 4.36
CA ASP A 145 17.46 5.04 5.57
C ASP A 145 16.38 5.22 6.66
N GLU A 146 16.68 4.78 7.88
CA GLU A 146 15.82 4.93 9.06
C GLU A 146 15.45 6.40 9.32
N SER A 147 16.40 7.31 9.10
CA SER A 147 16.21 8.75 9.30
C SER A 147 15.07 9.31 8.43
N VAL A 148 14.88 8.78 7.22
CA VAL A 148 13.78 9.17 6.33
C VAL A 148 12.43 8.81 6.95
N ALA A 149 12.30 7.62 7.53
CA ALA A 149 11.08 7.20 8.20
C ALA A 149 10.79 8.06 9.44
N ARG A 150 11.83 8.31 10.25
CA ARG A 150 11.72 9.17 11.44
C ARG A 150 11.34 10.60 11.08
N GLU A 151 11.95 11.18 10.06
CA GLU A 151 11.61 12.53 9.59
C GLU A 151 10.15 12.60 9.14
N ASN A 152 9.70 11.64 8.33
CA ASN A 152 8.33 11.57 7.86
C ASN A 152 7.30 11.47 9.00
N ILE A 153 7.63 10.74 10.07
CA ILE A 153 6.76 10.46 11.21
C ILE A 153 6.96 11.43 12.39
N SER A 154 7.97 12.31 12.35
CA SER A 154 8.37 13.20 13.45
C SER A 154 7.25 14.07 14.06
N GLY A 155 6.18 14.34 13.30
CA GLY A 155 5.01 15.08 13.78
C GLY A 155 4.07 14.30 14.72
N PHE A 156 4.36 13.03 15.03
CA PHE A 156 3.53 12.15 15.85
C PHE A 156 4.27 11.73 17.12
N GLY A 157 3.73 12.12 18.29
CA GLY A 157 4.37 11.86 19.59
C GLY A 157 4.11 10.47 20.19
N ASN A 158 3.21 9.70 19.61
CA ASN A 158 2.74 8.39 20.11
C ASN A 158 3.32 7.22 19.30
N THR A 159 4.63 7.26 19.02
CA THR A 159 5.31 6.25 18.21
C THR A 159 6.62 5.78 18.85
N THR A 160 7.01 4.53 18.62
CA THR A 160 8.32 3.98 19.01
C THR A 160 8.82 3.07 17.90
N PHE A 161 10.06 3.33 17.46
CA PHE A 161 10.75 2.51 16.47
C PHE A 161 11.51 1.38 17.15
N HIS A 162 11.26 0.16 16.70
CA HIS A 162 12.00 -1.05 17.07
C HIS A 162 12.85 -1.42 15.86
N VAL A 163 14.13 -1.03 15.92
CA VAL A 163 15.06 -1.14 14.78
C VAL A 163 15.77 -2.48 14.85
N GLY A 164 15.51 -3.35 13.89
CA GLY A 164 16.16 -4.65 13.78
C GLY A 164 15.34 -5.66 12.99
N TRP A 165 15.82 -6.89 12.96
CA TRP A 165 15.15 -7.98 12.26
C TRP A 165 14.04 -8.55 13.12
N ILE A 166 12.87 -8.75 12.52
CA ILE A 166 11.86 -9.64 13.09
C ILE A 166 12.36 -11.07 12.86
N PRO A 167 12.48 -11.93 13.90
CA PRO A 167 11.80 -11.86 15.19
C PRO A 167 12.63 -11.36 16.40
N ASP A 168 13.82 -10.82 16.18
CA ASP A 168 14.76 -10.47 17.25
C ASP A 168 14.40 -9.18 18.01
N THR A 169 13.57 -8.32 17.40
CA THR A 169 13.11 -7.03 17.96
C THR A 169 11.62 -6.97 18.18
#